data_AF-A0A532THH4-F1
#
_entry.id   AF-A0A532THH4-F1
#
_cell.length_a   1.000
_cell.length_b   1.000
_cell.length_c   1.000
_cell.angle_alpha   90.00
_cell.angle_beta   90.00
_cell.angle_gamma   90.00
#
_symmetry.space_group_name_H-M   'P 1'
#
loop_
_entity.id
_entity.type
_entity.pdbx_description
1 polymer ?
#
loop_
_entity_poly.entity_id
_entity_poly.type
_entity_poly.pdbx_seq_one_letter_code
_entity_poly.pdbx_strand_id
1 'polypeptide(L)'
;MITTIAQFYRFGKFLGLSKKEVNNLLFFHDKKHQISFRILFIFILIVSSSILLFFLISIGINSADSTYPSGTKYSTIKIKDFEKKNEIKYRLWKKVRDRLLQY
;
A
#
# COMPACT_ATOMS: atom_id res chain seq x y z
N MET A 1 3.52 34.57 8.72
CA MET A 1 4.61 34.23 9.66
C MET A 1 4.19 34.33 11.13
N ILE A 2 3.55 35.41 11.58
CA ILE A 2 3.13 35.54 13.01
C ILE A 2 2.07 34.50 13.41
N THR A 3 1.18 34.13 12.47
CA THR A 3 0.11 33.14 12.68
C THR A 3 0.64 31.72 12.90
N THR A 4 1.71 31.31 12.21
CA THR A 4 2.32 29.98 12.37
C THR A 4 3.04 29.83 13.71
N ILE A 5 3.70 30.89 14.20
CA ILE A 5 4.35 30.90 15.52
C ILE A 5 3.31 30.79 16.64
N ALA A 6 2.20 31.52 16.52
CA ALA A 6 1.10 31.45 17.48
C ALA A 6 0.43 30.06 17.52
N GLN A 7 0.30 29.40 16.37
CA GLN A 7 -0.20 28.02 16.29
C GLN A 7 0.76 27.03 16.95
N PHE A 8 2.07 27.17 16.70
CA PHE A 8 3.09 26.35 17.36
C PHE A 8 3.06 26.51 18.88
N TYR A 9 2.87 27.73 19.37
CA TYR A 9 2.73 28.00 20.80
C TYR A 9 1.50 27.32 21.42
N ARG A 10 0.36 27.33 20.70
CA ARG A 10 -0.84 26.59 21.11
C ARG A 10 -0.63 25.08 21.12
N PHE A 11 0.09 24.55 20.13
CA PHE A 11 0.43 23.13 20.06
C PHE A 11 1.34 22.69 21.20
N GLY A 12 2.36 23.49 21.52
CA GLY A 12 3.25 23.23 22.64
C GLY A 12 2.49 23.23 23.97
N LYS A 13 1.58 24.19 24.16
CA LYS A 13 0.72 24.23 25.35
C LYS A 13 -0.24 23.03 25.43
N PHE A 14 -0.76 22.57 24.28
CA PHE A 14 -1.62 21.37 24.21
C PHE A 14 -0.87 20.08 24.59
N LEU A 15 0.41 20.00 24.25
CA LEU A 15 1.30 18.90 24.63
C LEU A 15 1.77 18.97 26.11
N GLY A 16 1.31 19.94 26.89
CA GLY A 16 1.66 20.11 28.31
C GLY A 16 3.01 20.80 28.54
N LEU A 17 3.63 21.37 27.51
CA LEU A 17 4.93 22.03 27.62
C LEU A 17 4.80 23.37 28.35
N SER A 18 5.79 23.66 29.19
CA SER A 18 5.90 24.92 29.91
C SER A 18 6.18 26.07 28.93
N LYS A 19 5.73 27.29 29.26
CA LYS A 19 5.97 28.48 28.44
C LYS A 19 7.46 28.69 28.15
N LYS A 20 8.34 28.33 29.09
CA LYS A 20 9.81 28.42 28.93
C LYS A 20 10.32 27.39 27.92
N GLU A 21 9.79 26.17 27.94
CA GLU A 21 10.21 25.08 27.05
C GLU A 21 9.80 25.36 25.61
N VAL A 22 8.57 25.82 25.40
CA VAL A 22 8.08 26.22 24.06
C VAL A 22 8.92 27.36 23.50
N ASN A 23 9.32 28.33 24.32
CA ASN A 23 10.17 29.43 23.89
C ASN A 23 11.60 28.97 23.57
N ASN A 24 12.15 28.04 24.37
CA ASN A 24 13.45 27.43 24.09
C ASN A 24 13.45 26.60 22.80
N LEU A 25 12.36 25.87 22.53
CA LEU A 25 12.15 25.11 21.30
C LEU A 25 11.99 26.00 20.07
N LEU A 26 11.28 27.13 20.18
CA LEU A 26 11.07 28.06 19.07
C LEU A 26 12.32 28.87 18.74
N PHE A 27 13.10 29.27 19.75
CA PHE A 27 14.18 30.22 19.57
C PHE A 27 15.59 29.66 19.73
N PHE A 28 15.74 28.32 19.93
CA PHE A 28 17.00 27.58 19.99
C PHE A 28 18.21 28.46 20.37
N HIS A 29 18.15 29.08 21.56
CA HIS A 29 19.11 30.12 21.93
C HIS A 29 20.47 29.55 22.36
N ASP A 30 20.55 28.25 22.61
CA ASP A 30 21.77 27.57 22.98
C ASP A 30 22.55 27.08 21.76
N LYS A 31 23.51 27.91 21.32
CA LYS A 31 24.52 27.57 20.29
C LYS A 31 25.26 26.26 20.59
N LYS A 32 25.32 25.84 21.87
CA LYS A 32 26.04 24.65 22.32
C LYS A 32 25.50 23.34 21.75
N HIS A 33 24.18 23.23 21.54
CA HIS A 33 23.55 21.98 21.08
C HIS A 33 23.15 21.99 19.60
N GLN A 34 23.40 23.12 18.91
CA GLN A 34 23.00 23.32 17.52
C GLN A 34 23.69 22.34 16.56
N ILE A 35 24.95 21.98 16.85
CA ILE A 35 25.73 21.03 16.05
C ILE A 35 25.21 19.60 16.27
N SER A 36 24.99 19.19 17.53
CA SER A 36 24.47 17.87 17.87
C SER A 36 23.07 17.66 17.27
N PHE A 37 22.21 18.67 17.32
CA PHE A 37 20.87 18.59 16.73
C PHE A 37 20.92 18.50 15.20
N ARG A 38 21.83 19.23 14.54
CA ARG A 38 22.04 19.12 13.09
C ARG A 38 22.49 17.72 12.69
N ILE A 39 23.43 17.12 13.42
CA ILE A 39 23.90 15.75 13.16
C ILE A 39 22.76 14.75 13.35
N LEU A 40 21.99 14.87 14.44
CA LEU A 40 20.84 14.02 14.71
C LEU A 40 19.76 14.16 13.63
N PHE A 41 19.51 15.39 13.15
CA PHE A 41 18.56 15.64 12.06
C PHE A 41 19.03 15.01 10.74
N ILE A 42 20.31 15.16 10.39
CA ILE A 42 20.90 14.52 9.20
C ILE A 42 20.78 13.00 9.31
N PHE A 43 21.04 12.43 10.49
CA PHE A 43 20.90 11.00 10.73
C PHE A 43 19.45 10.51 10.51
N ILE A 44 18.46 11.21 11.08
CA ILE A 44 17.04 10.89 10.86
C ILE A 44 16.68 10.98 9.37
N LEU A 45 17.20 12.00 8.66
CA LEU A 45 16.94 12.19 7.23
C LEU A 45 17.51 11.05 6.40
N ILE A 46 18.73 10.59 6.70
CA ILE A 46 19.35 9.44 6.03
C ILE A 46 18.51 8.18 6.26
N VAL A 47 18.18 7.87 7.52
CA VAL A 47 17.43 6.65 7.86
C VAL A 47 16.04 6.64 7.19
N SER A 48 15.32 7.76 7.27
CA SER A 48 13.99 7.89 6.63
C SER A 48 14.06 7.77 5.11
N SER A 49 15.07 8.34 4.47
CA SER A 49 15.32 8.22 3.03
C SER A 49 15.61 6.76 2.62
N SER A 50 16.43 6.04 3.39
CA SER A 50 16.72 4.62 3.14
C SER A 50 15.47 3.74 3.20
N ILE A 51 14.60 4.00 4.18
CA ILE A 51 13.32 3.27 4.32
C ILE A 51 12.42 3.53 3.10
N LEU A 52 12.28 4.79 2.68
CA LEU A 52 11.51 5.16 1.49
C LEU A 52 12.02 4.45 0.23
N LEU A 53 13.34 4.42 0.03
CA LEU A 53 13.95 3.74 -1.11
C LEU A 53 13.65 2.23 -1.11
N PHE A 54 13.72 1.59 0.06
CA PHE A 54 13.39 0.17 0.23
C PHE A 54 11.93 -0.13 -0.14
N PHE A 55 10.99 0.73 0.27
CA PHE A 55 9.58 0.58 -0.10
C PHE A 55 9.36 0.74 -1.61
N LEU A 56 10.02 1.70 -2.25
CA LEU A 56 9.91 1.90 -3.70
C LEU A 56 10.41 0.69 -4.48
N ILE A 57 11.54 0.10 -4.08
CA ILE A 57 12.08 -1.13 -4.68
C ILE A 57 11.12 -2.29 -4.48
N SER A 58 10.54 -2.44 -3.29
CA SER A 58 9.60 -3.51 -2.96
C SER A 58 8.33 -3.46 -3.83
N ILE A 59 7.81 -2.26 -4.09
CA ILE A 59 6.67 -2.06 -4.99
C ILE A 59 7.05 -2.38 -6.44
N GLY A 60 8.25 -1.97 -6.89
CA GLY A 60 8.75 -2.26 -8.23
C GLY A 60 8.89 -3.76 -8.51
N ILE A 61 9.42 -4.52 -7.56
CA ILE A 61 9.59 -5.98 -7.69
C ILE A 61 8.23 -6.69 -7.69
N ASN A 62 7.34 -6.36 -6.76
CA ASN A 62 6.00 -6.99 -6.71
C ASN A 62 5.11 -6.64 -7.92
N SER A 63 5.40 -5.55 -8.62
CA SER A 63 4.69 -5.19 -9.86
C SER A 63 5.28 -5.89 -11.10
N ALA A 64 6.53 -6.35 -11.03
CA ALA A 64 7.19 -7.06 -12.13
C ALA A 64 6.71 -8.51 -12.25
N ASP A 65 6.35 -9.14 -11.13
CA ASP A 65 5.72 -10.45 -11.11
C ASP A 65 4.21 -10.30 -11.22
N SER A 66 3.72 -10.13 -12.45
CA SER A 66 2.31 -10.27 -12.73
C SER A 66 1.87 -11.66 -12.28
N THR A 67 0.96 -11.75 -11.29
CA THR A 67 0.29 -13.01 -10.89
C THR A 67 -0.32 -13.74 -12.11
N TYR A 68 -0.56 -13.01 -13.19
CA TYR A 68 -0.97 -13.51 -14.50
C TYR A 68 -0.02 -12.97 -15.60
N PRO A 69 0.79 -13.81 -16.26
CA PRO A 69 1.63 -13.38 -17.38
C PRO A 69 0.84 -12.64 -18.47
N SER A 70 1.25 -11.40 -18.74
CA SER A 70 0.68 -10.57 -19.81
C SER A 70 0.88 -11.24 -21.18
N GLY A 71 -0.19 -11.38 -21.96
CA GLY A 71 -0.13 -11.99 -23.30
C GLY A 71 -0.49 -13.48 -23.35
N THR A 72 -0.74 -14.11 -22.21
CA THR A 72 -1.31 -15.46 -22.19
C THR A 72 -2.81 -15.41 -22.46
N LYS A 73 -3.23 -16.04 -23.57
CA LYS A 73 -4.64 -16.32 -23.83
C LYS A 73 -5.07 -17.45 -22.90
N TYR A 74 -5.36 -17.15 -21.64
CA TYR A 74 -6.13 -18.07 -20.82
C TYR A 74 -7.39 -18.40 -21.60
N SER A 75 -7.70 -19.70 -21.73
CA SER A 75 -8.96 -20.14 -22.33
C SER A 75 -10.09 -19.64 -21.45
N THR A 76 -10.51 -18.40 -21.67
CA THR A 76 -11.79 -17.88 -21.20
C THR A 76 -12.82 -18.62 -22.02
N ILE A 77 -13.11 -19.86 -21.60
CA ILE A 77 -14.29 -20.55 -22.07
C ILE A 77 -15.42 -19.60 -21.72
N LYS A 78 -16.03 -18.98 -22.74
CA LYS A 78 -17.16 -18.09 -22.51
C LYS A 78 -18.21 -18.93 -21.83
N ILE A 79 -18.93 -18.37 -20.86
CA ILE A 79 -19.98 -19.10 -20.12
C ILE A 79 -20.94 -19.83 -21.09
N LYS A 80 -21.21 -19.21 -22.24
CA LYS A 80 -21.98 -19.76 -23.36
C LYS A 80 -21.41 -21.08 -23.94
N ASP A 81 -20.09 -21.21 -24.01
CA ASP A 81 -19.43 -22.43 -24.49
C ASP A 81 -19.49 -23.55 -23.44
N PHE A 82 -19.50 -23.19 -22.16
CA PHE A 82 -19.69 -24.14 -21.05
C PHE A 82 -21.13 -24.66 -20.99
N GLU A 83 -22.13 -23.78 -21.16
CA GLU A 83 -23.54 -24.14 -21.26
C GLU A 83 -23.80 -25.10 -22.43
N LYS A 84 -23.26 -24.79 -23.62
CA LYS A 84 -23.39 -25.65 -24.81
C LYS A 84 -22.80 -27.04 -24.58
N LYS A 85 -21.66 -27.15 -23.89
CA LYS A 85 -21.05 -28.46 -23.56
C LYS A 85 -21.94 -29.27 -22.60
N ASN A 86 -22.55 -28.62 -21.61
CA ASN A 86 -23.45 -29.28 -20.67
C ASN A 86 -24.76 -29.73 -21.33
N GLU A 87 -25.33 -28.95 -22.23
CA GLU A 87 -26.52 -29.38 -22.99
C GLU A 87 -26.26 -30.61 -23.85
N ILE A 88 -25.12 -30.66 -24.55
CA ILE A 88 -24.73 -31.82 -25.37
C ILE A 88 -24.56 -33.06 -24.49
N LYS A 89 -23.89 -32.91 -23.35
CA LYS A 89 -23.72 -34.00 -22.37
C LYS A 89 -25.06 -34.52 -21.86
N TYR A 90 -26.00 -33.63 -21.53
CA TYR A 90 -27.33 -34.00 -21.08
C TYR A 90 -28.14 -34.72 -22.16
N ARG A 91 -28.11 -34.26 -23.41
CA ARG A 91 -28.79 -34.94 -24.54
C ARG A 91 -28.26 -36.34 -24.78
N LEU A 92 -26.94 -36.51 -24.71
CA LEU A 92 -26.30 -37.82 -24.86
C LEU A 92 -26.71 -38.78 -23.72
N TRP A 93 -26.67 -38.30 -22.48
CA TRP A 93 -27.12 -39.08 -21.32
C TRP A 93 -28.60 -39.47 -21.41
N LYS A 94 -29.47 -38.54 -21.82
CA LYS A 94 -30.89 -38.81 -22.04
C LYS A 94 -31.10 -39.89 -23.10
N LYS A 95 -30.41 -39.81 -24.24
CA LYS A 95 -30.48 -40.81 -25.32
C LYS A 95 -29.99 -42.20 -24.91
N VAL A 96 -29.00 -42.27 -24.03
CA VAL A 96 -28.52 -43.54 -23.47
C VAL A 96 -29.55 -44.12 -22.49
N ARG A 97 -30.02 -43.32 -21.54
CA ARG A 97 -31.04 -43.72 -20.57
C ARG A 97 -32.32 -44.22 -21.24
N ASP A 98 -32.83 -43.48 -22.22
CA ASP A 98 -34.08 -43.82 -22.89
C ASP A 98 -33.94 -45.14 -23.71
N ARG A 99 -32.73 -45.49 -24.18
CA ARG A 99 -32.45 -46.80 -24.79
C ARG A 99 -32.34 -47.94 -23.78
N LEU A 100 -31.82 -47.67 -22.58
CA LEU A 100 -31.73 -48.66 -21.51
C LEU A 100 -33.11 -48.99 -20.90
N LEU A 101 -34.06 -48.07 -20.96
CA LEU A 101 -35.43 -48.25 -20.46
C LEU A 101 -36.37 -48.95 -21.46
N GLN A 102 -35.89 -49.26 -22.68
CA GLN A 102 -36.64 -49.98 -23.72
C GLN A 102 -36.34 -51.49 -23.74
N TYR A 103 -35.48 -51.97 -22.83
CA TYR A 103 -35.23 -53.37 -22.52
C TYR A 103 -35.71 -53.68 -21.10
#